data_AF-A0A1E3UNT9-F1
#
_entry.id   AF-A0A1E3UNT9-F1
#
_cell.length_a   1.000
_cell.length_b   1.000
_cell.length_c   1.000
_cell.angle_alpha   90.00
_cell.angle_beta   90.00
_cell.angle_gamma   90.00
#
_symmetry.space_group_name_H-M   'P 1'
#
loop_
_entity.id
_entity.type
_entity.pdbx_description
1 polymer ?
#
loop_
_entity_poly.entity_id
_entity_poly.type
_entity_poly.pdbx_seq_one_letter_code
_entity_poly.pdbx_strand_id
1 'polypeptide(L)'
;MVSAFVNAYVEETKVPVVGVSCSKGGSAIAEWLPGTPYYRDAVCRMKRCEAFLKKQGIPIVHRFMVWCQGCTDGDLHTNPEVYRLQTADMIQAFQKECGIENCFLIQIGNHRDDPNRYLPIQEAQLRLAEQEPDIIMVSRQFAEFAERGLMKDEFHYCQEGYNLVGTEAGRNAGRYVTQNK
;
A
#
# COMPACT_ATOMS: atom_id res chain seq x y z
N MET A 1 10.20 5.81 1.08
CA MET A 1 9.41 4.69 1.62
C MET A 1 9.75 3.38 0.94
N VAL A 2 9.48 3.23 -0.36
CA VAL A 2 9.63 1.95 -1.09
C VAL A 2 11.02 1.33 -0.97
N SER A 3 12.11 2.10 -1.10
CA SER A 3 13.47 1.55 -0.96
C SER A 3 13.74 0.98 0.44
N ALA A 4 13.26 1.66 1.50
CA ALA A 4 13.39 1.18 2.88
C ALA A 4 12.56 -0.09 3.12
N PHE A 5 11.35 -0.15 2.54
CA PHE A 5 10.52 -1.36 2.53
C PHE A 5 11.25 -2.53 1.88
N VAL A 6 11.76 -2.36 0.66
CA VAL A 6 12.44 -3.42 -0.09
C VAL A 6 13.67 -3.92 0.68
N ASN A 7 14.48 -3.00 1.22
CA ASN A 7 15.67 -3.40 1.99
C ASN A 7 15.30 -4.26 3.21
N ALA A 8 14.31 -3.83 4.01
CA ALA A 8 13.87 -4.57 5.19
C ALA A 8 13.19 -5.91 4.84
N TYR A 9 12.39 -5.94 3.77
CA TYR A 9 11.77 -7.17 3.28
C TYR A 9 12.80 -8.20 2.80
N VAL A 10 13.80 -7.76 2.04
CA VAL A 10 14.91 -8.62 1.57
C VAL A 10 15.76 -9.10 2.74
N GLU A 11 15.96 -8.25 3.75
CA GLU A 11 16.67 -8.64 4.97
C GLU A 11 15.98 -9.79 5.70
N GLU A 12 14.65 -9.78 5.81
CA GLU A 12 13.86 -10.84 6.46
C GLU A 12 13.76 -12.11 5.58
N THR A 13 13.45 -11.95 4.29
CA THR A 13 13.11 -13.09 3.40
C THR A 13 14.30 -13.70 2.68
N LYS A 14 15.39 -12.94 2.51
CA LYS A 14 16.52 -13.23 1.61
C LYS A 14 16.13 -13.43 0.13
N VAL A 15 14.94 -12.98 -0.27
CA VAL A 15 14.44 -13.08 -1.64
C VAL A 15 14.53 -11.72 -2.33
N PRO A 16 15.21 -11.60 -3.50
CA PRO A 16 15.25 -10.35 -4.27
C PRO A 16 13.87 -9.87 -4.69
N VAL A 17 13.68 -8.54 -4.72
CA VAL A 17 12.41 -7.90 -5.10
C VAL A 17 12.55 -7.12 -6.40
N VAL A 18 11.59 -7.29 -7.30
CA VAL A 18 11.39 -6.42 -8.47
C VAL A 18 10.18 -5.52 -8.18
N GLY A 19 10.43 -4.22 -7.98
CA GLY A 19 9.38 -3.25 -7.69
C GLY A 19 8.72 -2.71 -8.96
N VAL A 20 7.39 -2.69 -8.98
CA VAL A 20 6.59 -2.03 -10.04
C VAL A 20 5.88 -0.81 -9.44
N SER A 21 6.40 0.39 -9.73
CA SER A 21 5.82 1.62 -9.21
C SER A 21 4.61 2.06 -10.02
N CYS A 22 3.47 2.13 -9.35
CA CYS A 22 2.19 2.52 -9.95
C CYS A 22 1.54 3.75 -9.27
N SER A 23 2.08 4.23 -8.15
CA SER A 23 1.43 5.27 -7.33
C SER A 23 1.16 6.58 -8.10
N LYS A 24 0.03 7.21 -7.78
CA LYS A 24 -0.39 8.51 -8.29
C LYS A 24 -0.80 9.43 -7.12
N GLY A 25 -0.08 10.54 -6.95
CA GLY A 25 -0.41 11.52 -5.90
C GLY A 25 -1.77 12.17 -6.12
N GLY A 26 -2.48 12.45 -5.02
CA GLY A 26 -3.78 13.13 -5.03
C GLY A 26 -4.93 12.34 -5.65
N SER A 27 -4.83 11.01 -5.70
CA SER A 27 -5.88 10.15 -6.27
C SER A 27 -6.80 9.61 -5.18
N ALA A 28 -8.11 9.61 -5.46
CA ALA A 28 -9.14 8.99 -4.62
C ALA A 28 -9.39 7.53 -5.01
N ILE A 29 -9.94 6.71 -4.11
CA ILE A 29 -10.18 5.28 -4.38
C ILE A 29 -11.10 5.04 -5.59
N ALA A 30 -12.05 5.95 -5.84
CA ALA A 30 -12.94 5.89 -7.01
C ALA A 30 -12.18 5.93 -8.36
N GLU A 31 -10.99 6.54 -8.40
CA GLU A 31 -10.14 6.60 -9.59
C GLU A 31 -9.26 5.35 -9.79
N TRP A 32 -9.29 4.42 -8.83
CA TRP A 32 -8.56 3.15 -8.85
C TRP A 32 -9.46 1.94 -9.12
N LEU A 33 -10.77 2.14 -9.28
CA LEU A 33 -11.70 1.06 -9.53
C LEU A 33 -11.41 0.33 -10.86
N PRO A 34 -11.79 -0.95 -11.00
CA PRO A 34 -11.61 -1.69 -12.24
C PRO A 34 -12.15 -0.94 -13.46
N GLY A 35 -11.33 -0.86 -14.50
CA GLY A 35 -11.67 -0.16 -15.74
C GLY A 35 -11.33 1.34 -15.77
N THR A 36 -10.94 1.95 -14.66
CA THR A 36 -10.43 3.33 -14.62
C THR A 36 -9.02 3.44 -15.22
N PRO A 37 -8.56 4.65 -15.61
CA PRO A 37 -7.22 4.83 -16.17
C PRO A 37 -6.08 4.39 -15.24
N TYR A 38 -6.12 4.70 -13.94
CA TYR A 38 -5.04 4.35 -13.02
C TYR A 38 -4.98 2.84 -12.76
N TYR A 39 -6.14 2.20 -12.60
CA TYR A 39 -6.21 0.73 -12.51
C TYR A 39 -5.60 0.07 -13.76
N ARG A 40 -6.04 0.48 -14.95
CA ARG A 40 -5.57 -0.09 -16.22
C ARG A 40 -4.07 0.11 -16.43
N ASP A 41 -3.54 1.28 -16.08
CA ASP A 41 -2.11 1.56 -16.17
C ASP A 41 -1.32 0.65 -15.22
N ALA A 42 -1.75 0.53 -13.96
CA ALA A 42 -1.10 -0.32 -12.98
C ALA A 42 -1.10 -1.81 -13.36
N VAL A 43 -2.24 -2.34 -13.83
CA VAL A 43 -2.35 -3.70 -14.38
C VAL A 43 -1.41 -3.88 -15.59
N CYS A 44 -1.36 -2.90 -16.50
CA CYS A 44 -0.48 -2.94 -17.67
C CYS A 44 1.00 -3.00 -17.28
N ARG A 45 1.42 -2.17 -16.32
CA ARG A 45 2.80 -2.15 -15.81
C ARG A 45 3.19 -3.48 -15.17
N MET A 46 2.30 -4.07 -14.36
CA MET A 46 2.55 -5.37 -13.75
C MET A 46 2.73 -6.45 -14.83
N LYS A 47 1.77 -6.59 -15.76
CA LYS A 47 1.83 -7.58 -16.84
C LYS A 47 3.06 -7.41 -17.73
N ARG A 48 3.47 -6.16 -18.00
CA ARG A 48 4.72 -5.86 -18.76
C ARG A 48 5.97 -6.30 -18.00
N CYS A 49 6.01 -6.06 -16.68
CA CYS A 49 7.10 -6.52 -15.82
C CYS A 49 7.21 -8.05 -15.86
N GLU A 50 6.10 -8.76 -15.67
CA GLU A 50 6.09 -10.23 -15.72
C GLU A 50 6.54 -10.79 -17.08
N ALA A 51 6.05 -10.20 -18.17
CA ALA A 51 6.47 -10.58 -19.51
C ALA A 51 7.98 -10.37 -19.73
N PHE A 52 8.53 -9.27 -19.20
CA PHE A 52 9.96 -9.02 -19.23
C PHE A 52 10.74 -10.06 -18.42
N LEU A 53 10.35 -10.33 -17.16
CA LEU A 53 11.03 -11.31 -16.29
C LEU A 53 10.99 -12.71 -16.90
N LYS A 54 9.83 -13.12 -17.45
CA LYS A 54 9.69 -14.39 -18.17
C LYS A 54 10.64 -14.47 -19.38
N LYS A 55 10.73 -13.39 -20.17
CA LYS A 55 11.66 -13.33 -21.32
C LYS A 55 13.13 -13.43 -20.89
N GLN A 56 13.47 -12.90 -19.70
CA GLN A 56 14.82 -13.02 -19.13
C GLN A 56 15.07 -14.34 -18.40
N GLY A 57 14.09 -15.26 -18.33
CA GLY A 57 14.23 -16.51 -17.60
C GLY A 57 14.31 -16.33 -16.07
N ILE A 58 13.80 -15.21 -15.54
CA ILE A 58 13.78 -14.93 -14.09
C ILE A 58 12.45 -15.45 -13.52
N PRO A 59 12.46 -16.49 -12.66
CA PRO A 59 11.24 -17.02 -12.08
C PRO A 59 10.64 -16.07 -11.04
N ILE A 60 9.32 -15.91 -11.08
CA ILE A 60 8.55 -15.14 -10.07
C ILE A 60 8.03 -16.14 -9.04
N VAL A 61 8.50 -16.04 -7.79
CA VAL A 61 8.09 -16.90 -6.68
C VAL A 61 6.84 -16.39 -5.97
N HIS A 62 6.72 -15.08 -5.79
CA HIS A 62 5.57 -14.45 -5.14
C HIS A 62 5.16 -13.15 -5.84
N ARG A 63 3.89 -12.79 -5.70
CA ARG A 63 3.29 -11.56 -6.20
C ARG A 63 2.54 -10.86 -5.07
N PHE A 64 2.98 -9.66 -4.72
CA PHE A 64 2.37 -8.88 -3.64
C PHE A 64 2.02 -7.48 -4.11
N MET A 65 1.07 -6.85 -3.43
CA MET A 65 0.79 -5.42 -3.53
C MET A 65 1.26 -4.71 -2.26
N VAL A 66 1.80 -3.50 -2.39
CA VAL A 66 1.98 -2.58 -1.25
C VAL A 66 1.05 -1.40 -1.49
N TRP A 67 0.08 -1.20 -0.61
CA TRP A 67 -0.95 -0.17 -0.75
C TRP A 67 -0.86 0.88 0.36
N CYS A 68 -0.81 2.15 -0.04
CA CYS A 68 -0.79 3.31 0.86
C CYS A 68 -1.50 4.47 0.15
N GLN A 69 -2.81 4.59 0.37
CA GLN A 69 -3.68 5.60 -0.21
C GLN A 69 -4.84 5.85 0.77
N GLY A 70 -5.51 6.99 0.66
CA GLY A 70 -6.72 7.30 1.44
C GLY A 70 -6.79 8.76 1.89
N CYS A 71 -5.69 9.52 1.82
CA CYS A 71 -5.69 10.93 2.23
C CYS A 71 -6.69 11.76 1.41
N THR A 72 -6.71 11.58 0.08
CA THR A 72 -7.66 12.27 -0.80
C THR A 72 -9.12 11.91 -0.49
N ASP A 73 -9.40 10.66 -0.11
CA ASP A 73 -10.74 10.26 0.33
C ASP A 73 -11.14 10.91 1.66
N GLY A 74 -10.17 11.11 2.56
CA GLY A 74 -10.36 11.93 3.76
C GLY A 74 -10.63 13.39 3.43
N ASP A 75 -9.93 13.96 2.44
CA ASP A 75 -10.15 15.34 1.99
C ASP A 75 -11.52 15.54 1.33
N LEU A 76 -12.00 14.52 0.62
CA LEU A 76 -13.30 14.52 -0.05
C LEU A 76 -14.46 14.14 0.88
N HIS A 77 -14.18 13.79 2.14
CA HIS A 77 -15.16 13.23 3.08
C HIS A 77 -15.90 12.01 2.49
N THR A 78 -15.18 11.17 1.74
CA THR A 78 -15.72 9.92 1.21
C THR A 78 -16.30 9.11 2.37
N ASN A 79 -17.50 8.54 2.18
CA ASN A 79 -18.10 7.68 3.18
C ASN A 79 -17.14 6.51 3.51
N PRO A 80 -16.78 6.27 4.78
CA PRO A 80 -15.81 5.25 5.16
C PRO A 80 -16.15 3.84 4.67
N GLU A 81 -17.44 3.50 4.62
CA GLU A 81 -17.88 2.19 4.13
C GLU A 81 -17.74 2.09 2.61
N VAL A 82 -18.02 3.17 1.88
CA VAL A 82 -17.78 3.23 0.43
C VAL A 82 -16.29 3.09 0.15
N TYR A 83 -15.43 3.81 0.88
CA TYR A 83 -13.98 3.68 0.74
C TYR A 83 -13.51 2.25 0.99
N ARG A 84 -14.00 1.62 2.07
CA ARG A 84 -13.64 0.23 2.43
C ARG A 84 -14.01 -0.75 1.33
N LEU A 85 -15.27 -0.74 0.89
CA LEU A 85 -15.80 -1.64 -0.14
C LEU A 85 -15.07 -1.44 -1.47
N GLN A 86 -14.87 -0.19 -1.89
CA GLN A 86 -14.17 0.11 -3.14
C GLN A 86 -12.69 -0.30 -3.10
N THR A 87 -12.04 -0.18 -1.94
CA THR A 87 -10.66 -0.65 -1.76
C THR A 87 -10.60 -2.18 -1.83
N ALA A 88 -11.54 -2.88 -1.20
CA ALA A 88 -11.65 -4.34 -1.29
C ALA A 88 -11.87 -4.79 -2.74
N ASP A 89 -12.85 -4.20 -3.44
CA ASP A 89 -13.17 -4.52 -4.84
C ASP A 89 -11.95 -4.31 -5.76
N MET A 90 -11.21 -3.22 -5.57
CA MET A 90 -10.01 -2.93 -6.35
C MET A 90 -8.91 -3.98 -6.11
N ILE A 91 -8.65 -4.33 -4.84
CA ILE A 91 -7.62 -5.31 -4.50
C ILE A 91 -8.00 -6.70 -5.01
N GLN A 92 -9.25 -7.13 -4.82
CA GLN A 92 -9.75 -8.43 -5.32
C GLN A 92 -9.69 -8.51 -6.84
N ALA A 93 -9.96 -7.41 -7.55
CA ALA A 93 -9.79 -7.35 -8.99
C ALA A 93 -8.31 -7.50 -9.41
N PHE A 94 -7.37 -6.88 -8.67
CA PHE A 94 -5.94 -7.09 -8.87
C PHE A 94 -5.48 -8.52 -8.58
N GLN A 95 -6.00 -9.16 -7.53
CA GLN A 95 -5.72 -10.57 -7.24
C GLN A 95 -6.16 -11.44 -8.42
N LYS A 96 -7.36 -11.23 -8.96
CA LYS A 96 -7.89 -11.98 -10.10
C LYS A 96 -7.13 -11.72 -11.40
N GLU A 97 -6.78 -10.47 -11.70
CA GLU A 97 -6.20 -10.08 -12.99
C GLU A 97 -4.67 -10.20 -13.06
N CYS A 98 -3.98 -10.02 -11.93
CA CYS A 98 -2.52 -9.99 -11.83
C CYS A 98 -1.95 -11.10 -10.95
N GLY A 99 -2.79 -11.95 -10.35
CA GLY A 99 -2.34 -13.07 -9.51
C GLY A 99 -1.64 -12.61 -8.23
N ILE A 100 -1.99 -11.44 -7.70
CA ILE A 100 -1.47 -10.98 -6.40
C ILE A 100 -1.98 -11.95 -5.31
N GLU A 101 -1.09 -12.40 -4.44
CA GLU A 101 -1.41 -13.27 -3.30
C GLU A 101 -1.98 -12.44 -2.14
N ASN A 102 -1.20 -11.47 -1.66
CA ASN A 102 -1.59 -10.59 -0.54
C ASN A 102 -1.35 -9.11 -0.87
N CYS A 103 -2.13 -8.26 -0.22
CA CYS A 103 -1.94 -6.82 -0.19
C CYS A 103 -1.38 -6.41 1.18
N PHE A 104 -0.17 -5.86 1.20
CA PHE A 104 0.42 -5.23 2.38
C PHE A 104 -0.04 -3.79 2.50
N LEU A 105 -0.96 -3.53 3.42
CA LEU A 105 -1.58 -2.24 3.67
C LEU A 105 -0.75 -1.42 4.67
N ILE A 106 -0.43 -0.18 4.29
CA ILE A 106 0.13 0.83 5.18
C ILE A 106 -0.98 1.85 5.45
N GLN A 107 -1.40 1.97 6.71
CA GLN A 107 -2.44 2.92 7.12
C GLN A 107 -1.96 4.36 6.90
N ILE A 108 -2.85 5.24 6.43
CA ILE A 108 -2.53 6.67 6.29
C ILE A 108 -2.36 7.33 7.66
N GLY A 109 -1.59 8.42 7.71
CA GLY A 109 -1.42 9.20 8.93
C GLY A 109 -2.50 10.25 9.14
N ASN A 110 -2.19 11.17 10.05
CA ASN A 110 -3.02 12.32 10.37
C ASN A 110 -2.66 13.51 9.47
N HIS A 111 -3.63 14.39 9.20
CA HIS A 111 -3.32 15.71 8.69
C HIS A 111 -2.63 16.52 9.78
N ARG A 112 -1.58 17.29 9.44
CA ARG A 112 -0.74 17.98 10.44
C ARG A 112 -1.55 18.91 11.35
N ASP A 113 -2.44 19.68 10.76
CA ASP A 113 -3.17 20.75 11.45
C ASP A 113 -4.63 20.37 11.80
N ASP A 114 -5.06 19.16 11.41
CA ASP A 114 -6.40 18.63 11.71
C ASP A 114 -6.29 17.11 11.94
N PRO A 115 -5.85 16.69 13.14
CA PRO A 115 -5.52 15.29 13.40
C PRO A 115 -6.71 14.34 13.22
N ASN A 116 -7.94 14.86 13.30
CA ASN A 116 -9.15 14.06 13.19
C ASN A 116 -9.63 13.87 11.74
N ARG A 117 -9.12 14.65 10.79
CA ARG A 117 -9.57 14.68 9.39
C ARG A 117 -9.61 13.30 8.74
N TYR A 118 -8.61 12.48 9.03
CA TYR A 118 -8.41 11.19 8.36
C TYR A 118 -8.81 9.97 9.21
N LEU A 119 -9.25 10.19 10.46
CA LEU A 119 -9.64 9.09 11.36
C LEU A 119 -10.73 8.18 10.76
N PRO A 120 -11.79 8.69 10.10
CA PRO A 120 -12.81 7.81 9.53
C PRO A 120 -12.25 6.87 8.44
N ILE A 121 -11.28 7.33 7.65
CA ILE A 121 -10.62 6.51 6.62
C ILE A 121 -9.62 5.55 7.27
N GLN A 122 -8.88 5.97 8.30
CA GLN A 122 -8.01 5.09 9.07
C GLN A 122 -8.79 3.94 9.71
N GLU A 123 -9.96 4.20 10.30
CA GLU A 123 -10.87 3.18 10.85
C GLU A 123 -11.39 2.23 9.75
N ALA A 124 -11.72 2.76 8.56
CA ALA A 124 -12.08 1.93 7.42
C ALA A 124 -10.93 1.01 6.97
N GLN A 125 -9.69 1.48 7.01
CA GLN A 125 -8.50 0.67 6.70
C GLN A 125 -8.26 -0.44 7.73
N LEU A 126 -8.56 -0.20 9.01
CA LEU A 126 -8.52 -1.25 10.05
C LEU A 126 -9.59 -2.30 9.77
N ARG A 127 -10.85 -1.88 9.58
CA ARG A 127 -11.96 -2.80 9.27
C ARG A 127 -11.71 -3.59 7.98
N LEU A 128 -11.08 -2.97 6.99
CA LEU A 128 -10.68 -3.65 5.75
C LEU A 128 -9.71 -4.81 6.06
N ALA A 129 -8.63 -4.55 6.79
CA ALA A 129 -7.64 -5.57 7.12
C ALA A 129 -8.17 -6.64 8.09
N GLU A 130 -9.17 -6.32 8.92
CA GLU A 130 -9.84 -7.29 9.80
C GLU A 130 -10.78 -8.23 9.03
N GLN A 131 -11.44 -7.73 7.98
CA GLN A 131 -12.48 -8.47 7.25
C GLN A 131 -11.96 -9.22 6.03
N GLU A 132 -10.87 -8.74 5.43
CA GLU A 132 -10.26 -9.33 4.22
C GLU A 132 -8.94 -10.03 4.60
N PRO A 133 -8.88 -11.37 4.68
CA PRO A 133 -7.72 -12.10 5.20
C PRO A 133 -6.46 -11.94 4.35
N ASP A 134 -6.61 -11.58 3.07
CA ASP A 134 -5.49 -11.34 2.16
C ASP A 134 -4.93 -9.91 2.24
N ILE A 135 -5.54 -9.03 3.04
CA ILE A 135 -5.11 -7.66 3.27
C ILE A 135 -4.44 -7.56 4.64
N ILE A 136 -3.12 -7.44 4.63
CA ILE A 136 -2.29 -7.48 5.83
C ILE A 136 -1.86 -6.08 6.21
N MET A 137 -2.31 -5.58 7.36
CA MET A 137 -1.83 -4.32 7.91
C MET A 137 -0.36 -4.47 8.35
N VAL A 138 0.55 -3.78 7.68
CA VAL A 138 2.00 -3.90 7.94
C VAL A 138 2.61 -2.68 8.62
N SER A 139 1.94 -1.53 8.63
CA SER A 139 2.39 -0.35 9.39
C SER A 139 1.24 0.63 9.64
N ARG A 140 1.30 1.29 10.80
CA ARG A 140 0.39 2.35 11.23
C ARG A 140 1.11 3.62 11.71
N GLN A 141 2.43 3.64 11.61
CA GLN A 141 3.28 4.67 12.21
C GLN A 141 2.98 6.09 11.72
N PHE A 142 2.45 6.26 10.51
CA PHE A 142 2.13 7.58 9.97
C PHE A 142 1.20 8.41 10.87
N ALA A 143 0.31 7.77 11.66
CA ALA A 143 -0.59 8.48 12.57
C ALA A 143 0.15 9.32 13.62
N GLU A 144 1.36 8.94 14.01
CA GLU A 144 2.16 9.60 15.06
C GLU A 144 3.10 10.69 14.49
N PHE A 145 3.22 10.81 13.17
CA PHE A 145 4.33 11.57 12.57
C PHE A 145 4.16 13.09 12.63
N ALA A 146 2.93 13.58 12.71
CA ALA A 146 2.65 14.99 12.97
C ALA A 146 3.21 15.42 14.33
N GLU A 147 2.89 14.67 15.39
CA GLU A 147 3.35 14.94 16.76
C GLU A 147 4.87 14.79 16.90
N ARG A 148 5.46 13.87 16.12
CA ARG A 148 6.91 13.61 16.11
C ARG A 148 7.72 14.59 15.25
N GLY A 149 7.08 15.58 14.61
CA GLY A 149 7.77 16.54 13.75
C GLY A 149 8.34 15.93 12.46
N LEU A 150 7.79 14.81 12.00
CA LEU A 150 8.25 14.08 10.81
C LEU A 150 7.46 14.47 9.54
N MET A 151 6.72 15.57 9.59
CA MET A 151 5.95 16.12 8.47
C MET A 151 6.81 17.12 7.68
N LYS A 152 6.77 17.02 6.34
CA LYS A 152 7.34 18.01 5.42
C LYS A 152 6.37 19.16 5.18
N ASP A 153 5.10 18.84 5.03
CA ASP A 153 4.00 19.78 4.84
C ASP A 153 2.75 19.26 5.58
N GLU A 154 1.56 19.74 5.25
CA GLU A 154 0.31 19.35 5.92
C GLU A 154 -0.07 17.89 5.69
N PHE A 155 0.43 17.27 4.61
CA PHE A 155 0.01 15.96 4.11
C PHE A 155 1.16 14.95 3.99
N HIS A 156 2.37 15.44 3.69
CA HIS A 156 3.52 14.62 3.33
C HIS A 156 4.58 14.59 4.42
N TYR A 157 5.37 13.52 4.40
CA TYR A 157 6.39 13.23 5.42
C TYR A 157 7.79 13.63 4.95
N CYS A 158 8.68 13.88 5.90
CA CYS A 158 10.11 14.00 5.60
C CYS A 158 10.69 12.63 5.18
N GLN A 159 11.88 12.65 4.58
CA GLN A 159 12.53 11.41 4.14
C GLN A 159 12.78 10.44 5.30
N GLU A 160 13.06 10.96 6.50
CA GLU A 160 13.22 10.15 7.72
C GLU A 160 11.94 9.40 8.07
N GLY A 161 10.79 10.09 8.12
CA GLY A 161 9.49 9.44 8.35
C GLY A 161 9.20 8.36 7.32
N TYR A 162 9.41 8.65 6.03
CA TYR A 162 9.26 7.66 4.97
C TYR A 162 10.19 6.44 5.12
N ASN A 163 11.38 6.61 5.70
CA ASN A 163 12.30 5.50 5.95
C ASN A 163 11.80 4.66 7.12
N LEU A 164 11.35 5.28 8.21
CA LEU A 164 10.82 4.60 9.40
C LEU A 164 9.63 3.68 9.06
N VAL A 165 8.59 4.23 8.41
CA VAL A 165 7.43 3.44 7.98
C VAL A 165 7.82 2.39 6.96
N GLY A 166 8.67 2.73 5.99
CA GLY A 166 9.12 1.78 4.99
C GLY A 166 9.82 0.58 5.64
N THR A 167 10.76 0.81 6.56
CA THR A 167 11.48 -0.24 7.26
C THR A 167 10.57 -1.11 8.11
N GLU A 168 9.62 -0.55 8.86
CA GLU A 168 8.64 -1.34 9.63
C GLU A 168 7.76 -2.19 8.70
N ALA A 169 7.15 -1.57 7.69
CA ALA A 169 6.25 -2.24 6.78
C ALA A 169 6.96 -3.38 6.01
N GLY A 170 8.18 -3.13 5.55
CA GLY A 170 8.98 -4.15 4.85
C GLY A 170 9.35 -5.32 5.75
N ARG A 171 9.71 -5.04 7.01
CA ARG A 171 10.02 -6.05 8.00
C ARG A 171 8.81 -6.91 8.34
N ASN A 172 7.66 -6.28 8.58
CA ASN A 172 6.42 -6.98 8.93
C ASN A 172 5.91 -7.84 7.76
N ALA A 173 5.96 -7.31 6.53
CA ALA A 173 5.65 -8.08 5.32
C ALA A 173 6.59 -9.28 5.16
N GLY A 174 7.91 -9.07 5.35
CA GLY A 174 8.89 -10.14 5.27
C GLY A 174 8.64 -11.26 6.28
N ARG A 175 8.38 -10.88 7.55
CA ARG A 175 8.02 -11.83 8.62
C ARG A 175 6.76 -12.62 8.29
N TYR A 176 5.70 -11.94 7.85
CA TYR A 176 4.47 -12.59 7.41
C TYR A 176 4.74 -13.68 6.37
N VAL A 177 5.51 -13.35 5.33
CA VAL A 177 5.85 -14.31 4.27
C VAL A 177 6.73 -15.45 4.79
N THR A 178 7.68 -15.21 5.70
CA THR A 178 8.53 -16.28 6.23
C THR A 178 7.82 -17.22 7.22
N GLN A 179 6.80 -16.73 7.93
CA GLN A 179 6.08 -17.47 8.95
C GLN A 179 4.91 -18.29 8.40
N ASN A 180 4.37 -17.89 7.24
CA ASN A 180 3.26 -18.57 6.57
C ASN A 180 3.73 -19.40 5.33
N LYS A 181 4.99 -19.83 5.32
CA LYS A 181 5.55 -20.76 4.32
C LYS A 181 5.31 -22.22 4.66
#